data_AF-A0A378TUS0-F1
#
_entry.id   AF-A0A378TUS0-F1
#
_cell.length_a   1.000
_cell.length_b   1.000
_cell.length_c   1.000
_cell.angle_alpha   90.00
_cell.angle_beta   90.00
_cell.angle_gamma   90.00
#
_symmetry.space_group_name_H-M   'P 1'
#
loop_
_entity.id
_entity.type
_entity.pdbx_description
1 polymer ?
#
loop_
_entity_poly.entity_id
_entity_poly.type
_entity_poly.pdbx_seq_one_letter_code
_entity_poly.pdbx_strand_id
1 'polypeptide(L)' 'MRSIASVTKIMTAMVLMDAGLDMREEIVIEPSDFIAAKKASSNLRSGDRMSRSEFMLLMLMKSENPAAKALAVLTRWL' A
#
# COMPACT_ATOMS: atom_id res chain seq x y z
N MET A 1 1.42 14.33 21.99
CA MET A 1 1.27 13.92 20.58
C MET A 1 0.00 13.10 20.44
N ARG A 2 -0.88 13.39 19.46
CA ARG A 2 -2.09 12.59 19.19
C ARG A 2 -1.83 11.66 18.01
N SER A 3 -2.25 10.40 18.12
CA SER A 3 -2.19 9.46 17.01
C SER A 3 -3.18 9.87 15.91
N ILE A 4 -2.75 9.81 14.66
CA ILE A 4 -3.59 10.04 13.47
C ILE A 4 -4.01 8.73 12.78
N ALA A 5 -3.57 7.58 13.30
CA ALA A 5 -3.92 6.24 12.80
C ALA A 5 -3.81 6.11 11.26
N SER A 6 -4.80 5.53 10.60
CA SER A 6 -4.77 5.28 9.15
C SER A 6 -4.86 6.53 8.27
N VAL A 7 -5.07 7.72 8.82
CA VAL A 7 -5.02 8.98 8.04
C VAL A 7 -3.63 9.18 7.41
N THR A 8 -2.57 8.61 7.99
CA THR A 8 -1.22 8.60 7.42
C THR A 8 -1.18 8.06 5.98
N LYS A 9 -2.10 7.17 5.58
CA LYS A 9 -2.14 6.59 4.21
C LYS A 9 -2.45 7.64 3.14
N ILE A 10 -3.09 8.76 3.50
CA ILE A 10 -3.29 9.89 2.58
C ILE A 10 -1.94 10.48 2.18
N MET A 11 -0.98 10.60 3.11
CA MET A 11 0.37 11.07 2.78
C MET A 11 1.10 10.11 1.84
N THR A 12 0.98 8.80 2.07
CA THR A 12 1.53 7.79 1.14
C THR A 12 0.96 7.94 -0.26
N ALA A 13 -0.36 8.13 -0.38
CA ALA A 13 -1.02 8.38 -1.65
C ALA A 13 -0.51 9.65 -2.33
N MET A 14 -0.38 10.75 -1.60
CA MET A 14 0.12 12.03 -2.13
C MET A 14 1.55 11.90 -2.65
N VAL A 15 2.44 11.28 -1.90
CA VAL A 15 3.86 11.08 -2.31
C VAL A 15 3.95 10.22 -3.58
N LEU A 16 3.14 9.16 -3.70
CA LEU A 16 3.16 8.30 -4.88
C LEU A 16 2.60 8.99 -6.13
N MET A 17 1.56 9.80 -5.98
CA MET A 17 1.01 10.59 -7.09
C MET A 17 2.00 11.65 -7.56
N ASP A 18 2.65 12.34 -6.61
CA ASP A 18 3.65 13.37 -6.91
C ASP A 18 4.90 12.79 -7.59
N ALA A 19 5.27 11.55 -7.25
CA ALA A 19 6.36 10.82 -7.90
C ALA A 19 6.09 10.43 -9.37
N GLY A 20 4.85 10.57 -9.87
CA GLY A 20 4.53 10.31 -11.28
C GLY A 20 4.71 8.87 -11.74
N LEU A 21 4.67 7.90 -10.80
CA LEU A 21 4.86 6.47 -11.10
C LEU A 21 3.71 5.91 -11.96
N ASP A 22 4.01 4.90 -12.80
CA ASP A 22 3.01 4.29 -13.69
C ASP A 22 1.91 3.58 -12.91
N MET A 23 0.69 4.13 -12.89
CA MET A 23 -0.42 3.55 -12.14
C MET A 23 -0.86 2.16 -12.63
N ARG A 24 -0.40 1.71 -13.80
CA ARG A 24 -0.65 0.39 -14.37
C ARG A 24 0.44 -0.64 -14.08
N GLU A 25 1.52 -0.24 -13.41
CA GLU A 25 2.57 -1.18 -13.03
C GLU A 25 1.97 -2.28 -12.15
N GLU A 26 2.16 -3.53 -12.59
CA GLU A 26 1.78 -4.71 -11.85
C GLU A 26 2.74 -4.93 -10.69
N ILE A 27 2.17 -5.00 -9.49
CA ILE A 27 2.90 -5.19 -8.24
C ILE A 27 2.52 -6.56 -7.68
N VAL A 28 3.51 -7.29 -7.19
CA VAL A 28 3.31 -8.53 -6.45
C VAL A 28 3.38 -8.22 -4.96
N ILE A 29 2.37 -8.63 -4.20
CA ILE A 29 2.43 -8.48 -2.75
C ILE A 29 3.29 -9.58 -2.13
N GLU A 30 4.22 -9.19 -1.27
CA GLU A 30 5.24 -10.07 -0.71
C GLU A 30 4.88 -10.50 0.73
N PRO A 31 5.41 -11.62 1.23
CA PRO A 31 5.21 -12.03 2.63
C PRO A 31 5.60 -10.95 3.64
N SER A 32 6.59 -10.11 3.30
CA SER A 32 7.09 -9.00 4.12
C SER A 32 6.07 -7.88 4.31
N ASP A 33 5.10 -7.72 3.41
CA ASP A 33 4.09 -6.65 3.47
C ASP A 33 3.06 -6.88 4.58
N PHE A 34 2.95 -8.12 5.07
CA PHE A 34 2.08 -8.50 6.18
C PHE A 34 2.73 -8.30 7.56
N ILE A 35 4.04 -8.05 7.62
CA ILE A 35 4.77 -7.88 8.89
C ILE A 35 4.28 -6.60 9.59
N ALA A 36 3.87 -6.75 10.86
CA ALA A 36 3.31 -5.71 11.72
C ALA A 36 1.97 -5.12 11.24
N ALA A 37 1.35 -5.69 10.20
CA ALA A 37 -0.04 -5.39 9.89
C ALA A 37 -0.91 -5.93 11.04
N LYS A 38 -1.69 -5.05 11.69
CA LYS A 38 -2.76 -5.52 12.59
C LYS A 38 -3.62 -6.51 11.80
N LYS A 39 -3.85 -7.70 12.38
CA LYS A 39 -4.72 -8.80 11.92
C LYS A 39 -6.21 -8.41 11.74
N ALA A 40 -6.52 -7.17 11.35
CA ALA A 40 -7.77 -6.94 10.64
C ALA A 40 -7.75 -7.87 9.42
N SER A 41 -8.86 -8.53 9.12
CA SER A 41 -8.95 -9.51 8.03
C SER A 41 -8.63 -8.84 6.70
N SER A 42 -7.36 -8.86 6.31
CA SER A 42 -6.93 -8.56 4.95
C SER A 42 -7.44 -9.69 4.06
N ASN A 43 -8.09 -9.34 2.96
CA ASN A 43 -8.42 -10.31 1.92
C ASN A 43 -7.22 -10.57 0.99
N LEU A 44 -6.15 -9.77 1.11
CA LEU A 44 -4.91 -9.95 0.36
C LEU A 44 -4.11 -11.14 0.89
N ARG A 45 -3.42 -11.81 -0.04
CA ARG A 45 -2.55 -12.96 0.19
C ARG A 45 -1.23 -12.72 -0.51
N SER A 46 -0.14 -13.23 0.07
CA SER A 46 1.17 -13.24 -0.59
C SER A 46 1.05 -13.84 -1.99
N GLY A 47 1.63 -13.17 -2.97
CA GLY A 47 1.59 -13.57 -4.37
C GLY A 47 0.41 -13.01 -5.17
N ASP A 48 -0.56 -12.33 -4.54
CA ASP A 48 -1.56 -11.55 -5.28
C ASP A 48 -0.86 -10.49 -6.16
N ARG A 49 -1.41 -10.31 -7.37
CA ARG A 49 -0.90 -9.38 -8.37
C ARG A 49 -1.98 -8.37 -8.72
N MET A 50 -1.66 -7.09 -8.60
CA MET A 50 -2.57 -6.00 -8.89
C MET A 50 -1.79 -4.79 -9.37
N SER A 51 -2.44 -3.91 -10.10
CA SER A 51 -1.87 -2.64 -10.49
C SER A 51 -1.64 -1.74 -9.27
N ARG A 52 -0.69 -0.81 -9.39
CA ARG A 52 -0.49 0.27 -8.41
C ARG A 52 -1.79 1.00 -8.06
N SER A 53 -2.64 1.25 -9.05
CA SER A 53 -3.93 1.92 -8.84
C SER A 53 -4.89 1.11 -7.95
N GLU A 54 -4.92 -0.22 -8.09
CA GLU A 54 -5.76 -1.10 -7.29
C GLU A 54 -5.24 -1.22 -5.86
N PHE A 55 -3.92 -1.33 -5.67
CA PHE A 55 -3.35 -1.27 -4.32
C PHE A 55 -3.63 0.07 -3.65
N MET A 56 -3.57 1.18 -4.39
CA MET A 56 -3.88 2.51 -3.86
C MET A 56 -5.36 2.61 -3.45
N LEU A 57 -6.27 2.03 -4.24
CA LEU A 57 -7.69 1.93 -3.91
C LEU A 57 -7.91 1.12 -2.63
N LEU A 58 -7.29 -0.06 -2.50
CA LEU A 58 -7.40 -0.91 -1.32
C LEU A 58 -6.83 -0.23 -0.07
N MET A 59 -5.67 0.41 -0.21
CA MET A 59 -5.05 1.21 0.84
C MET A 59 -5.99 2.31 1.33
N LEU A 60 -6.65 3.04 0.44
CA LEU A 60 -7.48 4.20 0.80
C LEU A 60 -8.91 3.81 1.26
N MET A 61 -9.57 2.89 0.55
CA MET A 61 -10.98 2.53 0.80
C MET A 61 -11.14 1.52 1.93
N LYS A 62 -10.23 0.55 2.03
CA LYS A 62 -10.28 -0.50 3.04
C LYS A 62 -9.25 -0.30 4.14
N SER A 63 -8.45 0.78 4.07
CA SER A 63 -7.35 1.01 5.00
C SER A 63 -6.38 -0.18 5.05
N GLU A 64 -6.20 -0.91 3.93
CA GLU A 64 -5.35 -2.09 3.87
C GLU A 64 -3.89 -1.74 4.21
N ASN A 65 -3.38 -2.33 5.30
CA ASN A 65 -1.99 -2.12 5.72
C ASN A 65 -0.99 -2.84 4.80
N PRO A 66 -1.26 -4.09 4.34
CA PRO A 66 -0.37 -4.75 3.39
C PRO A 66 -0.25 -3.98 2.07
N ALA A 67 -1.36 -3.47 1.53
CA ALA A 67 -1.35 -2.60 0.34
C ALA A 67 -0.51 -1.33 0.55
N ALA A 68 -0.67 -0.67 1.71
CA ALA A 68 0.15 0.51 2.05
C ALA A 68 1.65 0.18 2.10
N LYS A 69 2.00 -1.01 2.58
CA LYS A 69 3.39 -1.43 2.72
C LYS A 69 4.02 -1.82 1.39
N ALA A 70 3.30 -2.57 0.56
CA ALA A 70 3.72 -2.88 -0.81
C ALA A 70 4.01 -1.58 -1.58
N LEU A 71 3.11 -0.60 -1.51
CA LEU A 71 3.27 0.70 -2.17
C LEU A 71 4.44 1.53 -1.61
N ALA A 72 4.72 1.46 -0.30
CA ALA A 72 5.81 2.23 0.32
C ALA A 72 7.19 1.67 -0.04
N VAL A 73 7.34 0.35 -0.15
CA VAL A 73 8.62 -0.32 -0.41
C VAL A 73 9.06 -0.19 -1.87
N LEU A 74 8.13 0.05 -2.79
CA LEU A 74 8.41 0.10 -4.23
C LEU A 74 9.03 1.42 -4.73
N THR A 75 9.33 2.34 -3.83
CA THR A 75 10.20 3.50 -4.11
C THR A 75 11.70 3.16 -4.11
N ARG A 76 12.07 1.87 -3.91
CA ARG A 76 13.46 1.41 -3.78
C ARG A 76 14.34 1.52 -5.05
N TRP A 77 13.78 2.02 -6.14
CA TRP A 77 14.47 2.19 -7.42
C TRP A 77 14.35 3.62 -8.01
N LEU A 78 13.94 4.58 -7.18
CA LEU A 78 14.22 6.00 -7.38
C LEU A 78 15.48 6.38 -6.59
#